data_AF-A0A1W6MR50-F1
#
_entry.id   AF-A0A1W6MR50-F1
#
_cell.length_a   1.000
_cell.length_b   1.000
_cell.length_c   1.000
_cell.angle_alpha   90.00
_cell.angle_beta   90.00
_cell.angle_gamma   90.00
#
_symmetry.space_group_name_H-M   'P 1'
#
loop_
_entity.id
_entity.type
_entity.pdbx_description
1 polymer ?
#
loop_
_entity_poly.entity_id
_entity_poly.type
_entity_poly.pdbx_seq_one_letter_code
_entity_poly.pdbx_strand_id
1 'polypeptide(L)'
;MTALSQDLLSKVPSIVWIAVLCLVLLLEFKRWGSMRGEHRWCHSSHLIMLVGMIYMFFAMAFEREWMFRSAWMTLYAVICLVILFWMMIRLRGQGSIGKMWISTFIQQAAMVYMCYSPMRWIPVVSYALVLYFAFEALTPLISAPMGRSAKGLAPTPLFCWPNPNQLCAFVMAASMGYMFLGMQLKASLKESERLALQTNLEPVEANNAKRAEGSMLSPASALAAATLAASSSAPPPPANDPAPSRVQPQQGAEPAIRKASRAVGMSQARRPLWRSRARAHPVHPHVPRRHRPWR
;
A
#
# COMPACT_ATOMS: atom_id res chain seq x y z
N MET A 1 0.36 21.86 -16.89
CA MET A 1 0.34 20.54 -16.23
C MET A 1 0.65 20.61 -14.72
N THR A 2 1.39 21.62 -14.25
CA THR A 2 1.71 21.83 -12.82
C THR A 2 0.47 22.10 -11.95
N ALA A 3 -0.48 22.90 -12.42
CA ALA A 3 -1.73 23.19 -11.69
C ALA A 3 -2.56 21.92 -11.39
N LEU A 4 -2.77 21.05 -12.39
CA LEU A 4 -3.49 19.78 -12.23
C LEU A 4 -2.82 18.83 -11.24
N SER A 5 -1.48 18.87 -11.15
CA SER A 5 -0.75 17.99 -10.23
C SER A 5 -0.80 18.49 -8.78
N GLN A 6 -0.82 19.81 -8.58
CA GLN A 6 -1.09 20.41 -7.27
C GLN A 6 -2.53 20.12 -6.79
N ASP A 7 -3.50 20.09 -7.70
CA ASP A 7 -4.89 19.81 -7.37
C ASP A 7 -5.17 18.33 -7.11
N LEU A 8 -4.63 17.42 -7.94
CA LEU A 8 -4.80 15.97 -7.75
C LEU A 8 -4.15 15.46 -6.47
N LEU A 9 -3.13 16.16 -5.99
CA LEU A 9 -2.42 15.85 -4.76
C LEU A 9 -2.69 16.88 -3.66
N SER A 10 -3.76 17.65 -3.80
CA SER A 10 -4.20 18.60 -2.80
C SER A 10 -4.45 17.88 -1.47
N LYS A 11 -4.27 18.60 -0.36
CA LYS A 11 -4.58 18.10 0.98
C LYS A 11 -6.05 17.67 1.08
N VAL A 12 -6.94 18.35 0.34
CA VAL A 12 -8.39 18.13 0.38
C VAL A 12 -8.79 16.71 -0.08
N PRO A 13 -8.47 16.23 -1.30
CA PRO A 13 -8.83 14.87 -1.72
C PRO A 13 -8.22 13.81 -0.80
N SER A 14 -7.01 14.02 -0.28
CA SER A 14 -6.40 13.11 0.69
C SER A 14 -7.20 13.02 1.99
N ILE A 15 -7.67 14.15 2.54
CA ILE A 15 -8.52 14.18 3.74
C ILE A 15 -9.86 13.48 3.49
N VAL A 16 -10.49 13.74 2.34
CA VAL A 16 -11.75 13.07 1.95
C VAL A 16 -11.54 11.55 1.85
N TRP A 17 -10.45 11.10 1.23
CA TRP A 17 -10.10 9.67 1.18
C TRP A 17 -9.80 9.05 2.53
N ILE A 18 -9.11 9.76 3.43
CA ILE A 18 -8.92 9.29 4.81
C ILE A 18 -10.27 9.09 5.50
N ALA A 19 -11.20 10.05 5.38
CA ALA A 19 -12.52 9.94 5.99
C ALA A 19 -13.32 8.75 5.43
N VAL A 20 -13.29 8.55 4.11
CA VAL A 20 -13.93 7.41 3.44
C VAL A 20 -13.32 6.09 3.88
N LEU A 21 -11.99 5.99 3.94
CA LEU A 21 -11.29 4.79 4.41
C LEU A 21 -11.60 4.51 5.88
N CYS A 22 -11.62 5.52 6.76
CA CYS A 22 -12.03 5.37 8.15
C CYS A 22 -13.45 4.81 8.28
N LEU A 23 -14.39 5.27 7.44
CA LEU A 23 -15.74 4.72 7.42
C LEU A 23 -15.74 3.24 7.01
N VAL A 24 -14.99 2.88 5.96
CA VAL A 24 -14.84 1.48 5.52
C VAL A 24 -14.19 0.63 6.62
N LEU A 25 -13.19 1.16 7.33
CA LEU A 25 -12.53 0.49 8.45
C LEU A 25 -13.55 0.10 9.54
N LEU A 26 -14.42 1.03 9.91
CA LEU A 26 -15.45 0.81 10.92
C LEU A 26 -16.48 -0.24 10.46
N LEU A 27 -16.86 -0.21 9.18
CA LEU A 27 -17.74 -1.22 8.60
C LEU A 27 -17.11 -2.61 8.62
N GLU A 28 -15.82 -2.72 8.29
CA GLU A 28 -15.06 -3.97 8.34
C GLU A 28 -14.92 -4.47 9.78
N PHE A 29 -14.61 -3.60 10.75
CA PHE A 29 -14.56 -3.99 12.17
C PHE A 29 -15.90 -4.51 12.69
N LYS A 30 -17.00 -3.82 12.34
CA LYS A 30 -18.35 -4.26 12.71
C LYS A 30 -18.66 -5.64 12.14
N ARG A 31 -18.26 -5.91 10.90
CA ARG A 31 -18.47 -7.22 10.24
C ARG A 31 -17.56 -8.30 10.79
N TRP A 32 -16.32 -7.96 11.11
CA TRP A 32 -15.32 -8.88 11.65
C TRP A 32 -15.80 -9.57 12.94
N GLY A 33 -16.57 -8.87 13.78
CA GLY A 33 -17.19 -9.44 14.99
C GLY A 33 -18.28 -10.47 14.71
N SER A 34 -18.93 -10.40 13.55
CA SER A 34 -20.04 -11.30 13.17
C SER A 34 -19.56 -12.58 12.47
N MET A 35 -18.37 -12.56 11.86
CA MET A 35 -17.87 -13.70 11.07
C MET A 35 -17.14 -14.74 11.92
N ARG A 36 -17.44 -16.03 11.68
CA ARG A 36 -16.74 -17.20 12.25
C ARG A 36 -16.05 -18.00 11.14
N GLY A 37 -14.86 -18.56 11.41
CA GLY A 37 -14.15 -19.49 10.52
C GLY A 37 -13.02 -18.91 9.69
N GLU A 38 -12.66 -19.60 8.59
CA GLU A 38 -11.52 -19.26 7.69
C GLU A 38 -11.63 -17.85 7.09
N HIS A 39 -12.85 -17.35 6.90
CA HIS A 39 -13.11 -16.02 6.34
C HIS A 39 -12.54 -14.88 7.20
N ARG A 40 -12.34 -15.12 8.51
CA ARG A 40 -11.80 -14.11 9.43
C ARG A 40 -10.37 -13.73 9.07
N TRP A 41 -9.54 -14.70 8.65
CA TRP A 41 -8.13 -14.45 8.33
C TRP A 41 -7.98 -13.56 7.11
N CYS A 42 -8.78 -13.82 6.07
CA CYS A 42 -8.76 -12.99 4.87
C CYS A 42 -9.23 -11.55 5.19
N HIS A 43 -10.30 -11.37 5.95
CA HIS A 43 -10.73 -10.03 6.39
C HIS A 43 -9.74 -9.32 7.32
N SER A 44 -9.07 -10.04 8.23
CA SER A 44 -8.02 -9.45 9.05
C SER A 44 -6.88 -8.88 8.21
N SER A 45 -6.52 -9.53 7.10
CA SER A 45 -5.51 -9.00 6.20
C SER A 45 -5.96 -7.69 5.52
N HIS A 46 -7.24 -7.60 5.12
CA HIS A 46 -7.81 -6.36 4.57
C HIS A 46 -7.87 -5.24 5.61
N LEU A 47 -8.17 -5.54 6.87
CA LEU A 47 -8.10 -4.55 7.96
C LEU A 47 -6.68 -3.98 8.09
N ILE A 48 -5.65 -4.83 8.13
CA ILE A 48 -4.26 -4.39 8.24
C ILE A 48 -3.83 -3.56 7.02
N MET A 49 -4.24 -3.98 5.83
CA MET A 49 -4.02 -3.21 4.60
C MET A 49 -4.67 -1.84 4.68
N LEU A 50 -5.94 -1.78 5.11
CA LEU A 50 -6.70 -0.54 5.17
C LEU A 50 -6.14 0.43 6.21
N VAL A 51 -5.66 -0.06 7.34
CA VAL A 51 -4.96 0.76 8.34
C VAL A 51 -3.68 1.38 7.76
N GLY A 52 -2.84 0.61 7.06
CA GLY A 52 -1.65 1.21 6.47
C GLY A 52 -1.92 2.08 5.25
N MET A 53 -3.01 1.84 4.52
CA MET A 53 -3.49 2.78 3.49
C MET A 53 -3.86 4.13 4.13
N ILE A 54 -4.63 4.13 5.22
CA ILE A 54 -4.95 5.36 5.98
C ILE A 54 -3.66 6.04 6.43
N TYR A 55 -2.70 5.28 6.98
CA TYR A 55 -1.41 5.81 7.40
C TYR A 55 -0.65 6.45 6.23
N MET A 56 -0.58 5.81 5.07
CA MET A 56 0.12 6.34 3.90
C MET A 56 -0.55 7.61 3.35
N PHE A 57 -1.89 7.67 3.30
CA PHE A 57 -2.61 8.90 2.94
C PHE A 57 -2.35 10.02 3.96
N PHE A 58 -2.33 9.69 5.25
CA PHE A 58 -2.03 10.64 6.31
C PHE A 58 -0.60 11.18 6.18
N ALA A 59 0.39 10.31 5.97
CA ALA A 59 1.77 10.69 5.74
C ALA A 59 1.93 11.59 4.51
N MET A 60 1.19 11.33 3.43
CA MET A 60 1.18 12.20 2.25
C MET A 60 0.51 13.55 2.49
N ALA A 61 -0.57 13.60 3.27
CA ALA A 61 -1.34 14.83 3.50
C ALA A 61 -0.65 15.81 4.47
N PHE A 62 0.03 15.26 5.49
CA PHE A 62 0.61 16.02 6.59
C PHE A 62 2.14 16.05 6.60
N GLU A 63 2.79 15.38 5.64
CA GLU A 63 4.26 15.29 5.52
C GLU A 63 4.94 14.80 6.82
N ARG A 64 4.22 14.07 7.66
CA ARG A 64 4.68 13.67 9.00
C ARG A 64 4.77 12.15 9.09
N GLU A 65 5.99 11.64 9.16
CA GLU A 65 6.27 10.20 9.33
C GLU A 65 6.27 9.85 10.83
N TRP A 66 5.13 9.41 11.36
CA TRP A 66 5.01 9.00 12.77
C TRP A 66 5.65 7.63 13.05
N MET A 67 5.72 6.77 12.04
CA MET A 67 6.30 5.43 12.13
C MET A 67 7.37 5.22 11.07
N PHE A 68 8.42 4.49 11.47
CA PHE A 68 9.48 4.10 10.56
C PHE A 68 8.91 3.29 9.39
N ARG A 69 9.16 3.77 8.16
CA ARG A 69 8.78 3.10 6.92
C ARG A 69 9.24 1.64 6.87
N SER A 70 10.39 1.34 7.47
CA SER A 70 10.93 -0.03 7.59
C SER A 70 9.99 -0.96 8.36
N ALA A 71 9.37 -0.51 9.45
CA ALA A 71 8.46 -1.31 10.25
C ALA A 71 7.23 -1.74 9.44
N TRP A 72 6.64 -0.82 8.68
CA TRP A 72 5.52 -1.12 7.77
C TRP A 72 5.92 -2.09 6.67
N MET A 73 7.10 -1.91 6.07
CA MET A 73 7.62 -2.82 5.06
C MET A 73 7.77 -4.24 5.62
N THR A 74 8.38 -4.39 6.80
CA THR A 74 8.54 -5.69 7.46
C THR A 74 7.19 -6.32 7.77
N LEU A 75 6.25 -5.55 8.31
CA LEU A 75 4.89 -6.05 8.61
C LEU A 75 4.22 -6.62 7.35
N TYR A 76 4.20 -5.86 6.25
CA TYR A 76 3.59 -6.32 5.00
C TYR A 76 4.33 -7.49 4.37
N ALA A 77 5.66 -7.51 4.42
CA ALA A 77 6.45 -8.63 3.93
C ALA A 77 6.12 -9.92 4.70
N VAL A 78 6.03 -9.85 6.03
CA VAL A 78 5.65 -11.00 6.88
C VAL A 78 4.24 -11.48 6.54
N ILE A 79 3.28 -10.57 6.39
CA ILE A 79 1.90 -10.94 6.03
C ILE A 79 1.84 -11.60 4.64
N CYS A 80 2.56 -11.07 3.64
CA CYS A 80 2.71 -11.68 2.33
C CYS A 80 3.26 -13.11 2.41
N LEU A 81 4.30 -13.33 3.21
CA LEU A 81 4.89 -14.65 3.39
C LEU A 81 3.92 -15.63 4.07
N VAL A 82 3.16 -15.17 5.08
CA VAL A 82 2.14 -15.99 5.74
C VAL A 82 1.05 -16.39 4.75
N ILE A 83 0.56 -15.46 3.93
CA ILE A 83 -0.46 -15.74 2.90
C ILE A 83 0.09 -16.72 1.86
N LEU A 84 1.31 -16.49 1.37
CA LEU A 84 1.96 -17.37 0.40
C LEU A 84 2.14 -18.78 0.96
N PHE A 85 2.65 -18.90 2.19
CA PHE A 85 2.81 -20.18 2.87
C PHE A 85 1.48 -20.91 3.03
N TRP A 86 0.42 -20.20 3.42
CA TRP A 86 -0.93 -20.75 3.50
C TRP A 86 -1.45 -21.25 2.15
N MET A 87 -1.26 -20.46 1.08
CA MET A 87 -1.62 -20.86 -0.29
C MET A 87 -0.86 -22.11 -0.72
N MET A 88 0.43 -22.24 -0.38
CA MET A 88 1.25 -23.41 -0.68
C MET A 88 0.77 -24.68 0.05
N ILE A 89 0.40 -24.56 1.33
CA ILE A 89 -0.21 -25.69 2.08
C ILE A 89 -1.51 -26.13 1.39
N ARG A 90 -2.37 -25.18 1.02
CA ARG A 90 -3.66 -25.47 0.40
C ARG A 90 -3.51 -26.11 -0.98
N LEU A 91 -2.53 -25.65 -1.76
CA LEU A 91 -2.21 -26.21 -3.08
C LEU A 91 -1.76 -27.67 -2.99
N ARG A 92 -1.00 -28.03 -1.95
CA ARG A 92 -0.61 -29.44 -1.70
C ARG A 92 -1.77 -30.32 -1.25
N GLY A 93 -2.78 -29.75 -0.60
CA GLY A 93 -3.97 -30.47 -0.11
C GLY A 93 -5.06 -30.73 -1.14
N GLN A 94 -4.81 -30.58 -2.45
CA GLN A 94 -5.81 -30.64 -3.54
C GLN A 94 -6.99 -29.66 -3.39
N GLY A 95 -6.86 -28.64 -2.54
CA GLY A 95 -7.87 -27.60 -2.40
C GLY A 95 -7.75 -26.57 -3.52
N SER A 96 -8.87 -26.19 -4.15
CA SER A 96 -8.87 -25.05 -5.05
C SER A 96 -8.54 -23.77 -4.27
N ILE A 97 -7.60 -22.98 -4.81
CA ILE A 97 -7.30 -21.65 -4.30
C ILE A 97 -8.43 -20.74 -4.76
N GLY A 98 -9.19 -20.22 -3.80
CA GLY A 98 -10.25 -19.24 -4.09
C GLY A 98 -9.65 -17.96 -4.68
N LYS A 99 -10.31 -17.38 -5.69
CA LYS A 99 -9.90 -16.11 -6.33
C LYS A 99 -9.63 -14.99 -5.33
N MET A 100 -10.36 -14.97 -4.21
CA MET A 100 -10.18 -14.03 -3.11
C MET A 100 -8.76 -14.03 -2.55
N TRP A 101 -8.16 -15.21 -2.30
CA TRP A 101 -6.81 -15.30 -1.73
C TRP A 101 -5.73 -14.77 -2.68
N ILE A 102 -5.92 -14.98 -3.98
CA ILE A 102 -4.99 -14.47 -5.01
C ILE A 102 -5.06 -12.94 -5.05
N SER A 103 -6.27 -12.36 -5.07
CA SER A 103 -6.45 -10.90 -5.01
C SER A 103 -5.85 -10.31 -3.73
N THR A 104 -6.14 -10.90 -2.56
CA THR A 104 -5.54 -10.48 -1.29
C THR A 104 -4.00 -10.53 -1.33
N PHE A 105 -3.42 -11.59 -1.90
CA PHE A 105 -1.97 -11.68 -2.05
C PHE A 105 -1.41 -10.57 -2.94
N ILE A 106 -2.03 -10.30 -4.09
CA ILE A 106 -1.61 -9.22 -5.01
C ILE A 106 -1.72 -7.85 -4.32
N GLN A 107 -2.79 -7.60 -3.58
CA GLN A 107 -2.98 -6.36 -2.81
C GLN A 107 -1.90 -6.19 -1.73
N GLN A 108 -1.56 -7.23 -0.98
CA GLN A 108 -0.50 -7.18 0.03
C GLN A 108 0.89 -7.01 -0.61
N ALA A 109 1.15 -7.70 -1.72
CA ALA A 109 2.39 -7.56 -2.48
C ALA A 109 2.53 -6.13 -3.03
N ALA A 110 1.43 -5.52 -3.47
CA ALA A 110 1.39 -4.13 -3.88
C ALA A 110 1.74 -3.19 -2.73
N MET A 111 1.22 -3.41 -1.51
CA MET A 111 1.64 -2.63 -0.32
C MET A 111 3.15 -2.74 -0.06
N VAL A 112 3.71 -3.95 -0.14
CA VAL A 112 5.17 -4.15 0.00
C VAL A 112 5.92 -3.36 -1.07
N TYR A 113 5.46 -3.42 -2.32
CA TYR A 113 6.06 -2.71 -3.44
C TYR A 113 6.03 -1.19 -3.25
N MET A 114 4.91 -0.63 -2.75
CA MET A 114 4.83 0.79 -2.38
C MET A 114 5.84 1.15 -1.27
N CYS A 115 6.01 0.27 -0.28
CA CYS A 115 6.94 0.48 0.83
C CYS A 115 8.41 0.40 0.42
N TYR A 116 8.78 -0.44 -0.55
CA TYR A 116 10.16 -0.90 -0.79
C TYR A 116 11.19 0.19 -1.14
N SER A 117 10.84 1.26 -1.86
CA SER A 117 11.59 2.54 -1.99
C SER A 117 11.21 3.23 -3.31
N PRO A 118 10.95 4.55 -3.33
CA PRO A 118 10.54 5.27 -4.53
C PRO A 118 11.65 5.39 -5.59
N MET A 119 12.91 5.12 -5.24
CA MET A 119 14.04 5.26 -6.19
C MET A 119 14.15 4.15 -7.24
N ARG A 120 13.45 3.02 -7.08
CA ARG A 120 13.56 1.86 -7.98
C ARG A 120 12.23 1.37 -8.53
N TRP A 121 11.24 2.26 -8.61
CA TRP A 121 9.96 1.88 -9.18
C TRP A 121 10.09 1.68 -10.68
N ILE A 122 9.66 0.51 -11.13
CA ILE A 122 9.51 0.23 -12.55
C ILE A 122 8.14 0.82 -12.94
N PRO A 123 8.09 1.87 -13.78
CA PRO A 123 6.83 2.52 -14.14
C PRO A 123 5.85 1.52 -14.75
N VAL A 124 6.35 0.59 -15.58
CA VAL A 124 5.57 -0.49 -16.19
C VAL A 124 4.81 -1.31 -15.15
N VAL A 125 5.48 -1.73 -14.07
CA VAL A 125 4.84 -2.51 -12.99
C VAL A 125 3.76 -1.68 -12.28
N SER A 126 4.05 -0.39 -12.06
CA SER A 126 3.11 0.50 -11.38
C SER A 126 1.85 0.74 -12.22
N TYR A 127 1.99 0.95 -13.54
CA TYR A 127 0.84 1.08 -14.44
C TYR A 127 0.05 -0.23 -14.56
N ALA A 128 0.73 -1.37 -14.61
CA ALA A 128 0.07 -2.68 -14.60
C ALA A 128 -0.76 -2.88 -13.32
N LEU A 129 -0.24 -2.48 -12.15
CA LEU A 129 -0.97 -2.50 -10.89
C LEU A 129 -2.15 -1.52 -10.88
N VAL A 130 -1.98 -0.30 -11.40
CA VAL A 130 -3.09 0.67 -11.54
C VAL A 130 -4.22 0.09 -12.39
N LEU A 131 -3.88 -0.49 -13.55
CA LEU A 131 -4.87 -1.13 -14.43
C LEU A 131 -5.54 -2.31 -13.72
N TYR A 132 -4.76 -3.15 -13.05
CA TYR A 132 -5.28 -4.27 -12.26
C TYR A 132 -6.30 -3.80 -11.21
N PHE A 133 -5.97 -2.78 -10.41
CA PHE A 133 -6.89 -2.24 -9.41
C PHE A 133 -8.08 -1.50 -10.01
N ALA A 134 -7.92 -0.87 -11.17
CA ALA A 134 -9.03 -0.30 -11.92
C ALA A 134 -10.01 -1.39 -12.38
N PHE A 135 -9.51 -2.50 -12.91
CA PHE A 135 -10.35 -3.65 -13.26
C PHE A 135 -11.01 -4.27 -12.02
N GLU A 136 -10.29 -4.40 -10.91
CA GLU A 136 -10.85 -4.92 -9.66
C GLU A 136 -11.97 -4.02 -9.11
N ALA A 137 -11.80 -2.69 -9.20
CA ALA A 137 -12.84 -1.72 -8.87
C ALA A 137 -14.03 -1.75 -9.85
N LEU A 138 -13.77 -1.91 -11.16
CA LEU A 138 -14.83 -1.95 -12.16
C LEU A 138 -15.58 -3.28 -12.18
N THR A 139 -14.99 -4.37 -11.69
CA THR A 139 -15.60 -5.70 -11.72
C THR A 139 -16.96 -5.73 -10.99
N PRO A 140 -17.11 -5.21 -9.76
CA PRO A 140 -18.42 -5.06 -9.12
C PRO A 140 -19.41 -4.22 -9.91
N LEU A 141 -18.94 -3.16 -10.57
CA LEU A 141 -19.80 -2.25 -11.35
C LEU A 141 -20.34 -2.93 -12.62
N ILE A 142 -19.49 -3.70 -13.32
CA ILE A 142 -19.86 -4.46 -14.52
C ILE A 142 -20.70 -5.70 -14.15
N SER A 143 -20.40 -6.32 -13.01
CA SER A 143 -21.11 -7.51 -12.52
C SER A 143 -22.45 -7.17 -11.86
N ALA A 144 -22.74 -5.90 -11.60
CA ALA A 144 -24.07 -5.47 -11.21
C ALA A 144 -25.02 -5.88 -12.34
N PRO A 145 -26.01 -6.76 -12.08
CA PRO A 145 -26.80 -7.36 -13.14
C PRO A 145 -27.49 -6.26 -13.92
N MET A 146 -27.03 -6.02 -15.16
CA MET A 146 -27.87 -5.41 -16.18
C MET A 146 -29.07 -6.32 -16.29
N GLY A 147 -30.17 -5.94 -15.65
CA GLY A 147 -31.32 -6.79 -15.43
C GLY A 147 -31.88 -7.33 -16.73
N ARG A 148 -31.43 -8.52 -17.15
CA ARG A 148 -32.32 -9.45 -17.84
C ARG A 148 -33.25 -10.02 -16.79
N SER A 149 -34.20 -9.19 -16.38
CA SER A 149 -35.41 -9.66 -15.72
C SER A 149 -36.16 -10.51 -16.75
N ALA A 150 -35.83 -11.81 -16.82
CA ALA A 150 -36.49 -12.77 -17.69
C ALA A 150 -37.93 -13.07 -17.23
N LYS A 151 -38.40 -12.42 -16.17
CA LYS A 151 -39.76 -12.55 -15.62
C LYS A 151 -40.24 -11.15 -15.29
N GLY A 152 -41.04 -10.57 -16.18
CA GLY A 152 -41.48 -9.17 -16.16
C GLY A 152 -42.31 -8.74 -14.95
N LEU A 153 -41.76 -8.80 -13.74
CA LEU A 153 -42.37 -8.29 -12.53
C LEU A 153 -41.41 -7.32 -11.83
N ALA A 154 -41.89 -6.08 -11.74
CA ALA A 154 -41.39 -4.92 -11.02
C ALA A 154 -40.06 -4.30 -11.53
N PRO A 155 -40.05 -2.98 -11.82
CA PRO A 155 -38.81 -2.24 -12.02
C PRO A 155 -38.00 -2.31 -10.74
N THR A 156 -36.90 -3.06 -10.75
CA THR A 156 -35.88 -2.95 -9.71
C THR A 156 -35.39 -1.50 -9.69
N PRO A 157 -35.26 -0.87 -8.51
CA PRO A 157 -34.78 0.50 -8.40
C PRO A 157 -33.46 0.63 -9.17
N LEU A 158 -33.37 1.67 -10.01
CA LEU A 158 -32.18 1.98 -10.84
C LEU A 158 -30.89 2.13 -10.01
N PHE A 159 -31.03 2.26 -8.69
CA PHE A 159 -29.95 2.28 -7.72
C PHE A 159 -30.07 1.10 -6.74
N CYS A 160 -29.90 -0.13 -7.23
CA CYS A 160 -29.66 -1.25 -6.35
C CYS A 160 -28.22 -1.11 -5.84
N TRP A 161 -28.08 -0.53 -4.65
CA TRP A 161 -26.77 -0.30 -4.03
C TRP A 161 -25.97 -1.61 -4.02
N PRO A 162 -24.69 -1.58 -4.42
CA PRO A 162 -23.86 -2.77 -4.37
C PRO A 162 -23.85 -3.32 -2.95
N ASN A 163 -23.80 -4.66 -2.84
CA ASN A 163 -23.64 -5.32 -1.56
C ASN A 163 -22.49 -4.64 -0.82
N PRO A 164 -22.59 -4.40 0.49
CA PRO A 164 -21.66 -3.48 1.12
C PRO A 164 -20.25 -4.10 1.25
N ASN A 165 -20.08 -5.40 0.94
CA ASN A 165 -18.79 -6.05 0.69
C ASN A 165 -18.16 -5.62 -0.64
N GLN A 166 -18.96 -5.50 -1.70
CA GLN A 166 -18.52 -5.03 -3.02
C GLN A 166 -18.11 -3.55 -2.96
N LEU A 167 -18.84 -2.73 -2.18
CA LEU A 167 -18.46 -1.34 -1.96
C LEU A 167 -17.10 -1.24 -1.23
N CYS A 168 -16.87 -2.05 -0.19
CA CYS A 168 -15.59 -2.04 0.52
C CYS A 168 -14.43 -2.47 -0.41
N ALA A 169 -14.63 -3.53 -1.20
CA ALA A 169 -13.66 -3.98 -2.20
C ALA A 169 -13.38 -2.89 -3.26
N PHE A 170 -14.43 -2.24 -3.77
CA PHE A 170 -14.33 -1.12 -4.71
C PHE A 170 -13.48 0.02 -4.14
N VAL A 171 -13.82 0.50 -2.94
CA VAL A 171 -13.13 1.63 -2.31
C VAL A 171 -11.66 1.27 -2.03
N MET A 172 -11.37 0.05 -1.56
CA MET A 172 -9.99 -0.39 -1.34
C MET A 172 -9.18 -0.43 -2.64
N ALA A 173 -9.72 -1.04 -3.70
CA ALA A 173 -9.04 -1.12 -4.99
C ALA A 173 -8.85 0.28 -5.61
N ALA A 174 -9.88 1.13 -5.58
CA ALA A 174 -9.79 2.51 -6.05
C ALA A 174 -8.74 3.32 -5.28
N SER A 175 -8.66 3.13 -3.96
CA SER A 175 -7.67 3.80 -3.11
C SER A 175 -6.23 3.37 -3.45
N MET A 176 -6.02 2.07 -3.68
CA MET A 176 -4.74 1.52 -4.13
C MET A 176 -4.32 2.10 -5.48
N GLY A 177 -5.23 2.10 -6.46
CA GLY A 177 -5.00 2.68 -7.78
C GLY A 177 -4.67 4.17 -7.71
N TYR A 178 -5.44 4.94 -6.91
CA TYR A 178 -5.19 6.36 -6.70
C TYR A 178 -3.81 6.62 -6.09
N MET A 179 -3.41 5.83 -5.09
CA MET A 179 -2.11 5.99 -4.44
C MET A 179 -0.95 5.66 -5.40
N PHE A 180 -1.04 4.60 -6.21
CA PHE A 180 -0.06 4.34 -7.26
C PHE A 180 0.05 5.49 -8.26
N LEU A 181 -1.10 6.02 -8.70
CA LEU A 181 -1.13 7.12 -9.65
C LEU A 181 -0.50 8.40 -9.07
N GLY A 182 -0.86 8.78 -7.83
CA GLY A 182 -0.31 9.95 -7.15
C GLY A 182 1.20 9.82 -6.91
N MET A 183 1.67 8.61 -6.60
CA MET A 183 3.09 8.31 -6.45
C MET A 183 3.87 8.44 -7.77
N GLN A 184 3.32 7.99 -8.90
CA GLN A 184 3.95 8.17 -10.22
C GLN A 184 3.99 9.64 -10.64
N LEU A 185 2.91 10.40 -10.39
CA LEU A 185 2.86 11.83 -10.66
C LEU A 185 3.92 12.61 -9.85
N LYS A 186 4.13 12.25 -8.58
CA LYS A 186 5.21 12.84 -7.76
C LYS A 186 6.60 12.54 -8.34
N ALA A 187 6.82 11.32 -8.80
CA ALA A 187 8.11 10.92 -9.36
C ALA A 187 8.43 11.72 -10.64
N SER A 188 7.46 11.83 -11.56
CA SER A 188 7.64 12.57 -12.82
C SER A 188 7.82 14.08 -12.62
N LEU A 189 7.17 14.68 -11.62
CA LEU A 189 7.39 16.08 -11.26
C LEU A 189 8.82 16.31 -10.77
N LYS A 190 9.32 15.44 -9.89
CA LYS A 190 10.67 15.56 -9.34
C LYS A 190 11.74 15.39 -10.42
N GLU A 191 11.50 14.51 -11.38
CA GLU A 191 12.37 14.36 -12.56
C GLU A 191 12.33 15.61 -13.44
N SER A 192 11.14 16.16 -13.71
CA SER A 192 10.99 17.41 -14.48
C SER A 192 11.71 18.59 -13.80
N GLU A 193 11.63 18.70 -12.48
CA GLU A 193 12.33 19.72 -11.70
C GLU A 193 13.86 19.55 -11.79
N ARG A 194 14.36 18.32 -11.69
CA ARG A 194 15.80 18.02 -11.86
C ARG A 194 16.29 18.39 -13.25
N LEU A 195 15.52 18.07 -14.29
CA LEU A 195 15.85 18.45 -15.67
C LEU A 195 15.82 19.97 -15.85
N ALA A 196 14.83 20.66 -15.27
CA ALA A 196 14.78 22.12 -15.30
C ALA A 196 16.00 22.75 -14.59
N LEU A 197 16.43 22.20 -13.46
CA LEU A 197 17.64 22.64 -12.76
C LEU A 197 18.91 22.39 -13.57
N GLN A 198 19.01 21.23 -14.23
CA GLN A 198 20.16 20.90 -15.09
C GLN A 198 20.25 21.81 -16.32
N THR A 199 19.12 22.11 -16.97
CA THR A 199 19.07 23.03 -18.12
C THR A 199 19.46 24.46 -17.74
N ASN A 200 19.20 24.90 -16.50
CA ASN A 200 19.62 26.23 -16.03
C ASN A 200 21.11 26.31 -15.65
N LEU A 201 21.77 25.18 -15.38
CA LEU A 201 23.19 25.13 -15.02
C LEU A 201 24.11 25.12 -16.25
N GLU A 202 23.69 24.46 -17.33
CA GLU A 202 24.38 24.42 -18.63
C GLU A 202 24.84 25.80 -19.17
N PRO A 203 23.99 26.85 -19.22
CA PRO A 203 24.40 28.16 -19.75
C PRO A 203 25.42 28.87 -18.85
N VAL A 204 25.48 28.56 -17.55
CA VAL A 204 26.49 29.12 -16.64
C VAL A 204 27.84 28.46 -16.87
N GLU A 205 27.86 27.14 -17.05
CA GLU A 205 29.09 26.41 -17.39
C GLU A 205 29.63 26.79 -18.77
N ALA A 206 28.76 26.91 -19.77
CA ALA A 206 29.14 27.36 -21.12
C ALA A 206 29.69 28.80 -21.12
N ASN A 207 29.11 29.71 -20.33
CA ASN A 207 29.61 31.08 -20.19
C ASN A 207 30.94 31.14 -19.42
N ASN A 208 31.12 30.31 -18.39
CA ASN A 208 32.37 30.22 -17.66
C ASN A 208 33.50 29.60 -18.51
N ALA A 209 33.18 28.61 -19.35
CA ALA A 209 34.12 28.03 -20.30
C ALA A 209 34.60 29.07 -21.35
N LYS A 210 33.68 29.83 -21.95
CA LYS A 210 34.04 30.94 -22.86
C LYS A 210 34.88 32.02 -22.18
N ARG A 211 34.61 32.32 -20.91
CA ARG A 211 35.39 33.30 -20.13
C ARG A 211 36.81 32.80 -19.82
N ALA A 212 36.97 31.50 -19.59
CA ALA A 212 38.29 30.89 -19.40
C ALA A 212 39.13 30.94 -20.69
N GLU A 213 38.54 30.67 -21.85
CA GLU A 213 39.24 30.76 -23.15
C GLU A 213 39.65 32.19 -23.51
N GLY A 214 38.79 33.18 -23.23
CA GLY A 214 39.12 34.60 -23.43
C GLY A 214 40.24 35.11 -22.51
N SER A 215 40.52 34.43 -21.39
CA SER A 215 41.56 34.83 -20.43
C SER A 215 42.95 34.25 -20.72
N MET A 216 43.08 33.30 -21.65
CA MET A 216 44.38 32.68 -21.99
C MET A 216 45.20 33.45 -23.04
N LEU A 217 44.63 34.49 -23.65
CA LEU A 217 45.31 35.27 -24.70
C LEU A 217 46.08 36.51 -24.20
N SER A 218 46.35 36.63 -22.89
CA SER A 218 47.29 37.65 -22.38
C SER A 218 48.36 37.05 -21.46
N PRO A 219 49.43 36.46 -22.02
CA PRO A 219 50.60 36.03 -21.25
C PRO A 219 51.36 37.21 -20.60
N ALA A 220 51.06 38.46 -20.97
CA ALA A 220 51.75 39.64 -20.45
C ALA A 220 51.24 40.11 -19.07
N SER A 221 49.99 39.82 -18.69
CA SER A 221 49.43 40.23 -17.38
C SER A 221 49.61 39.19 -16.26
N ALA A 222 49.84 37.92 -16.61
CA ALA A 222 50.08 36.84 -15.65
C ALA A 222 51.42 36.99 -14.89
N LEU A 223 52.45 37.57 -15.54
CA LEU A 223 53.76 37.81 -14.90
C LEU A 223 53.70 38.94 -13.84
N ALA A 224 52.83 39.94 -14.02
CA ALA A 224 52.66 41.04 -13.06
C ALA A 224 51.86 40.61 -11.81
N ALA A 225 50.88 39.73 -11.95
CA ALA A 225 50.08 39.24 -10.82
C ALA A 225 50.84 38.22 -9.94
N ALA A 226 51.71 37.40 -10.52
CA ALA A 226 52.58 36.48 -9.78
C ALA A 226 53.59 37.21 -8.87
N THR A 227 53.97 38.44 -9.21
CA THR A 227 54.93 39.24 -8.43
C THR A 227 54.31 39.90 -7.20
N LEU A 228 52.98 40.08 -7.15
CA LEU A 228 52.27 40.68 -6.00
C LEU A 228 51.71 39.65 -5.02
N ALA A 229 51.53 38.38 -5.42
CA ALA A 229 51.00 37.32 -4.55
C ALA A 229 52.05 36.70 -3.61
N ALA A 230 53.34 37.02 -3.78
CA ALA A 230 54.42 36.51 -2.93
C ALA A 230 54.61 37.27 -1.61
N SER A 231 53.81 38.32 -1.32
CA SER A 231 54.03 39.20 -0.16
C SER A 231 52.91 39.22 0.88
N SER A 232 52.12 38.14 1.00
CA SER A 232 51.14 38.02 2.09
C SER A 232 50.97 36.57 2.54
N SER A 233 52.04 36.00 3.08
CA SER A 233 51.98 34.78 3.90
C SER A 233 51.77 35.18 5.36
N ALA A 234 50.54 35.51 5.73
CA ALA A 234 50.15 35.55 7.14
C ALA A 234 49.69 34.12 7.54
N PRO A 235 50.29 33.51 8.59
CA PRO A 235 49.87 32.19 9.05
C PRO A 235 48.45 32.25 9.62
N PRO A 236 47.61 31.22 9.37
CA PRO A 236 46.29 31.14 9.99
C PRO A 236 46.43 30.98 11.51
N PRO A 237 45.53 31.58 12.31
CA PRO A 237 45.50 31.36 13.76
C PRO A 237 45.19 29.89 14.08
N PRO A 238 45.72 29.36 15.21
CA PRO A 238 45.52 27.97 15.61
C PRO A 238 44.04 27.65 15.81
N ALA A 239 43.65 26.47 15.33
CA ALA A 239 42.33 25.89 15.49
C ALA A 239 41.99 25.73 16.98
N ASN A 240 40.89 26.34 17.41
CA ASN A 240 40.26 25.99 18.67
C ASN A 240 39.54 24.64 18.48
N ASP A 241 40.16 23.57 18.94
CA ASP A 241 39.51 22.26 19.09
C ASP A 241 38.38 22.36 20.13
N PRO A 242 37.11 22.13 19.77
CA PRO A 242 36.09 21.87 20.77
C PRO A 242 36.35 20.49 21.39
N ALA A 243 36.54 20.50 22.70
CA ALA A 243 36.76 19.35 23.56
C ALA A 243 35.79 18.17 23.29
N PRO A 244 36.23 16.92 23.46
CA PRO A 244 35.36 15.76 23.39
C PRO A 244 34.37 15.80 24.57
N SER A 245 33.10 16.03 24.28
CA SER A 245 32.02 15.86 25.25
C SER A 245 31.95 14.41 25.70
N ARG A 246 32.48 14.25 26.90
CA ARG A 246 32.48 13.13 27.82
C ARG A 246 31.06 12.64 28.13
N VAL A 247 30.83 11.34 27.93
CA VAL A 247 30.08 10.40 28.79
C VAL A 247 28.59 10.66 29.04
N GLN A 248 27.74 9.75 28.57
CA GLN A 248 26.70 9.14 29.42
C GLN A 248 26.38 7.70 28.99
N PRO A 249 26.73 6.68 29.80
CA PRO A 249 26.16 5.35 29.72
C PRO A 249 24.93 5.32 30.62
N GLN A 250 23.73 5.20 30.05
CA GLN A 250 22.55 4.86 30.84
C GLN A 250 22.24 3.37 30.66
N GLN A 251 23.00 2.56 31.39
CA GLN A 251 22.55 1.26 31.87
C GLN A 251 21.41 1.49 32.87
N GLY A 252 20.24 0.96 32.56
CA GLY A 252 19.04 1.09 33.39
C GLY A 252 18.26 -0.22 33.42
N ALA A 253 18.61 -1.05 34.40
CA ALA A 253 17.81 -2.03 35.13
C ALA A 253 16.81 -2.92 34.36
N GLU A 254 17.25 -4.16 34.19
CA GLU A 254 16.45 -5.38 34.32
C GLU A 254 15.67 -5.40 35.67
N PRO A 255 14.45 -5.95 35.69
CA PRO A 255 14.10 -6.83 36.80
C PRO A 255 13.62 -8.20 36.33
N ALA A 256 14.43 -9.21 36.63
CA ALA A 256 14.03 -10.59 36.77
C ALA A 256 13.24 -10.78 38.08
N ILE A 257 11.95 -11.11 38.00
CA ILE A 257 11.25 -11.93 39.01
C ILE A 257 10.25 -12.82 38.25
N ARG A 258 10.56 -14.10 37.97
CA ARG A 258 10.42 -15.30 38.81
C ARG A 258 8.97 -15.82 38.95
N LYS A 259 8.76 -16.95 38.27
CA LYS A 259 8.00 -18.17 38.65
C LYS A 259 6.52 -18.06 39.03
N ALA A 260 5.69 -18.76 38.25
CA ALA A 260 4.80 -19.78 38.83
C ALA A 260 4.50 -20.88 37.80
N SER A 261 5.19 -22.00 37.95
CA SER A 261 4.72 -23.30 37.47
C SER A 261 3.41 -23.65 38.17
N ARG A 262 2.34 -23.89 37.40
CA ARG A 262 1.22 -24.70 37.88
C ARG A 262 0.90 -25.74 36.81
N ALA A 263 1.55 -26.88 36.94
CA ALA A 263 1.01 -28.14 36.46
C ALA A 263 -0.22 -28.49 37.33
N VAL A 264 -1.21 -29.12 36.69
CA VAL A 264 -2.39 -29.89 37.15
C VAL A 264 -3.45 -29.53 36.11
N GLY A 265 -3.62 -30.31 35.04
CA GLY A 265 -4.10 -31.69 35.09
C GLY A 265 -5.61 -31.64 34.96
N MET A 266 -6.16 -31.83 33.75
CA MET A 266 -7.54 -32.32 33.59
C MET A 266 -7.85 -32.70 32.14
N SER A 267 -8.17 -33.99 32.02
CA SER A 267 -9.18 -34.55 31.12
C SER A 267 -8.92 -34.55 29.61
N GLN A 268 -8.48 -35.73 29.16
CA GLN A 268 -9.22 -36.46 28.14
C GLN A 268 -10.72 -36.10 28.18
N ALA A 269 -11.29 -35.65 27.07
CA ALA A 269 -12.47 -36.29 26.47
C ALA A 269 -12.95 -35.52 25.23
N ARG A 270 -13.41 -36.32 24.25
CA ARG A 270 -14.31 -35.97 23.13
C ARG A 270 -13.65 -35.39 21.88
N ARG A 271 -13.12 -36.33 21.09
CA ARG A 271 -13.32 -36.34 19.64
C ARG A 271 -14.80 -36.03 19.34
N PRO A 272 -15.14 -35.00 18.55
CA PRO A 272 -16.45 -34.92 17.96
C PRO A 272 -16.53 -36.03 16.90
N LEU A 273 -17.17 -37.13 17.28
CA LEU A 273 -17.86 -38.01 16.34
C LEU A 273 -18.85 -37.12 15.59
N TRP A 274 -18.38 -36.56 14.48
CA TRP A 274 -19.26 -36.04 13.43
C TRP A 274 -19.99 -37.25 12.88
N ARG A 275 -21.11 -37.53 13.56
CA ARG A 275 -22.21 -38.34 13.06
C ARG A 275 -22.39 -37.99 11.60
N SER A 276 -22.11 -39.00 10.77
CA SER A 276 -22.79 -39.30 9.53
C SER A 276 -24.30 -39.20 9.78
N ARG A 277 -24.82 -37.97 9.78
CA ARG A 277 -26.25 -37.72 9.65
C ARG A 277 -26.53 -37.98 8.19
N ALA A 278 -26.72 -39.25 7.87
CA ALA A 278 -27.47 -39.70 6.72
C ALA A 278 -28.72 -38.84 6.69
N ARG A 279 -28.71 -37.82 5.83
CA ARG A 279 -29.92 -37.14 5.41
C ARG A 279 -30.68 -38.22 4.67
N ALA A 280 -31.64 -38.82 5.37
CA ALA A 280 -32.78 -39.41 4.73
C ALA A 280 -33.26 -38.40 3.69
N HIS A 281 -33.07 -38.74 2.41
CA HIS A 281 -33.72 -38.04 1.34
C HIS A 281 -35.22 -38.04 1.69
N PRO A 282 -35.88 -36.88 1.79
CA PRO A 282 -37.33 -36.88 1.73
C PRO A 282 -37.68 -37.52 0.40
N VAL A 283 -38.23 -38.73 0.47
CA VAL A 283 -38.91 -39.37 -0.64
C VAL A 283 -39.95 -38.36 -1.09
N HIS A 284 -39.69 -37.71 -2.22
CA HIS A 284 -40.69 -36.87 -2.86
C HIS A 284 -41.89 -37.79 -3.13
N PRO A 285 -43.08 -37.48 -2.59
CA PRO A 285 -44.27 -38.19 -3.00
C PRO A 285 -44.39 -38.00 -4.51
N HIS A 286 -44.44 -39.13 -5.22
CA HIS A 286 -44.68 -39.20 -6.65
C HIS A 286 -46.04 -38.53 -6.90
N VAL A 287 -46.04 -37.26 -7.33
CA VAL A 287 -47.26 -36.58 -7.72
C VAL A 287 -47.68 -37.20 -9.07
N PRO A 288 -48.83 -37.88 -9.16
CA PRO A 288 -49.30 -38.41 -10.42
C PRO A 288 -49.57 -37.27 -11.38
N ARG A 289 -48.92 -37.34 -12.54
CA ARG A 289 -49.05 -36.42 -13.66
C ARG A 289 -50.50 -36.50 -14.16
N ARG A 290 -51.37 -35.59 -13.72
CA ARG A 290 -52.73 -35.49 -14.27
C ARG A 290 -52.63 -35.10 -15.74
N HIS A 291 -52.94 -36.05 -16.62
CA HIS A 291 -53.22 -35.79 -18.02
C HIS A 291 -54.42 -34.82 -18.10
N ARG A 292 -54.18 -33.62 -18.64
CA ARG A 292 -55.28 -32.75 -19.08
C ARG A 292 -55.73 -33.23 -20.46
N PRO A 293 -57.01 -33.56 -20.66
CA PRO A 293 -57.54 -33.81 -22.00
C PRO A 293 -57.59 -32.48 -22.77
N TRP A 294 -57.10 -32.52 -24.00
CA TRP A 294 -57.32 -31.47 -24.99
C TRP A 294 -58.81 -31.51 -25.37
N ARG A 295 -59.46 -30.35 -25.26
CA ARG A 295 -60.71 -30.02 -25.97
C ARG A 295 -60.43 -28.81 -26.83
#